data_AF-A0A6I9V0Z7-F1
#
_entry.id   AF-A0A6I9V0Z7-F1
#
_cell.length_a   1.000
_cell.length_b   1.000
_cell.length_c   1.000
_cell.angle_alpha   90.00
_cell.angle_beta   90.00
_cell.angle_gamma   90.00
#
_symmetry.space_group_name_H-M   'P 1'
#
loop_
_entity.id
_entity.type
_entity.pdbx_description
1 polymer ?
#
loop_
_entity_poly.entity_id
_entity_poly.type
_entity_poly.pdbx_seq_one_letter_code
_entity_poly.pdbx_strand_id
1 'polypeptide(L)'
;MRRPKFSLKKYFYFTLFCALLLIFGFNLREHEIWKSKSAAPQAQARSPDEQAAQPYTDSSITVASNDETAALRAHVDDSGEAPALSTNNAPPIDAVNNELNEEQQQQQHLHPGQVPLENTAARPWFFRQGEYYPKPAHAAPTRTGQGKRGSYGGGGGVGGAGGSLVRGKKHDPRGAGLFPYQNPHSDRIVNQLMYVPPNYEKVRASGRLKIILLYNGLGPWNVKQGRDVFLRSKCPVDTCELTSNRGLADKADMILYKDHFIPTGLGRPANPQQVSMLYYLECPYHTQNVKVPDAINWTATYRRDSDIVAPYEKWVYYDSKINQVEQDHNYAMNKTKKVAWFVSNCGARNGRLQFAHELQKYIDVDIYGVCGNYKCSRNTADKCFELLDHEYKFYLAFENSNCKDYITEKFFVNALQRNILPIVMGARPEDYEVSSPHRSYIHVDEFASPKELAEYLHILDKDDELYNSYFKWKGTGEFINTYYWCRVCAALHDEESLRKPRWYTDVNDWWRGAGVCTNGSWRNFKARKDVIRDD
;
A
#
# COMPACT_ATOMS: atom_id res chain seq x y z
N MET A 1 -19.31 46.03 38.44
CA MET A 1 -18.08 46.17 37.61
C MET A 1 -18.45 46.88 36.31
N ARG A 2 -17.68 47.88 35.83
CA ARG A 2 -17.96 48.57 34.55
C ARG A 2 -17.12 47.92 33.43
N ARG A 3 -17.75 47.52 32.31
CA ARG A 3 -17.02 47.01 31.14
C ARG A 3 -16.27 48.15 30.43
N PRO A 4 -15.00 48.00 30.02
CA PRO A 4 -14.27 49.03 29.28
C PRO A 4 -14.80 49.13 27.85
N LYS A 5 -15.18 50.34 27.42
CA LYS A 5 -15.53 50.63 26.01
C LYS A 5 -14.26 50.82 25.20
N PHE A 6 -13.68 49.74 24.68
CA PHE A 6 -12.61 49.84 23.68
C PHE A 6 -13.16 50.46 22.39
N SER A 7 -12.51 51.53 21.92
CA SER A 7 -12.91 52.20 20.68
C SER A 7 -12.50 51.37 19.46
N LEU A 8 -13.48 51.05 18.60
CA LEU A 8 -13.27 50.23 17.41
C LEU A 8 -12.16 50.77 16.50
N LYS A 9 -11.99 52.11 16.45
CA LYS A 9 -10.90 52.79 15.73
C LYS A 9 -9.52 52.37 16.24
N LYS A 10 -9.31 52.22 17.55
CA LYS A 10 -8.03 51.78 18.11
C LYS A 10 -7.70 50.34 17.71
N TYR A 11 -8.71 49.46 17.65
CA TYR A 11 -8.52 48.08 17.20
C TYR A 11 -8.12 48.02 15.71
N PHE A 12 -8.80 48.81 14.85
CA PHE A 12 -8.47 48.92 13.43
C PHE A 12 -7.03 49.38 13.18
N TYR A 13 -6.57 50.44 13.85
CA TYR A 13 -5.18 50.90 13.73
C TYR A 13 -4.17 49.89 14.24
N PHE A 14 -4.48 49.14 15.31
CA PHE A 14 -3.62 48.05 15.81
C PHE A 14 -3.49 46.93 14.77
N THR A 15 -4.60 46.46 14.19
CA THR A 15 -4.57 45.43 13.14
C THR A 15 -3.82 45.91 11.88
N LEU A 16 -3.97 47.18 11.49
CA LEU A 16 -3.25 47.77 10.36
C LEU A 16 -1.73 47.84 10.61
N PHE A 17 -1.33 48.21 11.83
CA PHE A 17 0.08 48.25 12.24
C PHE A 17 0.71 46.86 12.25
N CYS A 18 0.02 45.84 12.77
CA CYS A 18 0.48 44.45 12.70
C CYS A 18 0.61 43.94 11.26
N ALA A 19 -0.33 44.28 10.37
CA ALA A 19 -0.25 43.91 8.95
C ALA A 19 0.95 44.56 8.25
N LEU A 20 1.21 45.85 8.52
CA LEU A 20 2.39 46.56 7.98
C LEU A 20 3.70 45.97 8.50
N LEU A 21 3.79 45.62 9.79
CA LEU A 21 4.97 44.95 10.35
C LEU A 21 5.25 43.58 9.70
N LEU A 22 4.23 42.81 9.33
CA LEU A 22 4.41 41.56 8.59
C LEU A 22 4.92 41.80 7.16
N ILE A 23 4.35 42.78 6.46
CA ILE A 23 4.72 43.12 5.06
C ILE A 23 6.16 43.64 4.98
N PHE A 24 6.55 44.57 5.86
CA PHE A 24 7.91 45.12 5.87
C PHE A 24 8.93 44.18 6.55
N GLY A 25 8.52 43.41 7.56
CA GLY A 25 9.38 42.44 8.24
C GLY A 25 9.85 41.28 7.34
N PHE A 26 9.03 40.84 6.38
CA PHE A 26 9.45 39.83 5.40
C PHE A 26 10.48 40.37 4.39
N ASN A 27 10.32 41.62 3.91
CA ASN A 27 11.19 42.21 2.90
C ASN A 27 12.66 42.32 3.34
N LEU A 28 12.91 42.58 4.63
CA LEU A 28 14.28 42.63 5.16
C LEU A 28 15.00 41.28 5.14
N ARG A 29 14.27 40.15 5.06
CA ARG A 29 14.87 38.81 5.11
C ARG A 29 15.32 38.28 3.74
N GLU A 30 14.71 38.75 2.65
CA GLU A 30 15.15 38.37 1.29
C GLU A 30 16.36 39.21 0.80
N HIS A 31 16.46 40.46 1.24
CA HIS A 31 17.52 41.37 0.80
C HIS A 31 18.93 40.95 1.26
N GLU A 32 19.05 40.22 2.37
CA GLU A 32 20.32 39.62 2.82
C GLU A 32 20.67 38.33 2.05
N ILE A 33 19.67 37.59 1.57
CA ILE A 33 19.86 36.33 0.83
C ILE A 33 20.45 36.57 -0.56
N TRP A 34 20.18 37.73 -1.18
CA TRP A 34 20.69 38.06 -2.52
C TRP A 34 22.13 38.57 -2.55
N LYS A 35 22.68 39.10 -1.44
CA LYS A 35 24.09 39.53 -1.38
C LYS A 35 25.09 38.38 -1.30
N SER A 36 24.68 37.21 -0.81
CA SER A 36 25.59 36.08 -0.57
C SER A 36 25.84 35.17 -1.78
N LYS A 37 25.17 35.41 -2.92
CA LYS A 37 25.25 34.57 -4.13
C LYS A 37 25.96 35.19 -5.32
N SER A 38 26.49 36.40 -5.20
CA SER A 38 27.17 37.13 -6.29
C SER A 38 28.69 37.24 -6.10
N ALA A 39 29.37 36.10 -5.95
CA ALA A 39 30.83 36.01 -5.96
C ALA A 39 31.29 34.69 -6.60
N ALA A 40 31.82 34.76 -7.82
CA ALA A 40 32.37 33.61 -8.53
C ALA A 40 33.91 33.58 -8.39
N PRO A 41 34.53 32.47 -7.96
CA PRO A 41 35.99 32.35 -7.94
C PRO A 41 36.56 32.22 -9.36
N GLN A 42 37.51 33.08 -9.72
CA GLN A 42 38.39 32.83 -10.86
C GLN A 42 39.53 31.89 -10.44
N ALA A 43 39.99 31.03 -11.34
CA ALA A 43 41.11 30.12 -11.11
C ALA A 43 42.45 30.77 -11.50
N GLN A 44 43.45 30.66 -10.62
CA GLN A 44 44.88 30.78 -10.94
C GLN A 44 45.70 30.01 -9.88
N ALA A 45 46.95 29.65 -10.19
CA ALA A 45 47.69 28.62 -9.45
C ALA A 45 49.15 28.98 -9.16
N ARG A 46 49.66 28.55 -8.00
CA ARG A 46 51.04 28.06 -7.73
C ARG A 46 51.19 27.61 -6.26
N SER A 47 52.36 27.05 -5.94
CA SER A 47 52.77 26.31 -4.73
C SER A 47 54.23 26.68 -4.37
N PRO A 48 54.88 26.13 -3.31
CA PRO A 48 54.43 25.44 -2.08
C PRO A 48 55.00 26.12 -0.79
N ASP A 49 55.20 25.34 0.29
CA ASP A 49 55.97 25.61 1.53
C ASP A 49 55.35 26.63 2.54
N GLU A 50 55.61 26.61 3.87
CA GLU A 50 56.57 25.80 4.69
C GLU A 50 55.95 25.33 6.05
N GLN A 51 56.77 24.97 7.05
CA GLN A 51 56.48 23.95 8.08
C GLN A 51 56.10 24.44 9.52
N ALA A 52 55.51 23.51 10.29
CA ALA A 52 55.82 23.15 11.70
C ALA A 52 55.18 23.87 12.93
N ALA A 53 55.26 23.11 14.05
CA ALA A 53 55.26 23.47 15.49
C ALA A 53 53.93 23.56 16.29
N GLN A 54 53.78 22.63 17.25
CA GLN A 54 53.19 22.87 18.59
C GLN A 54 54.29 23.39 19.55
N PRO A 55 53.98 23.91 20.76
CA PRO A 55 53.98 23.03 21.95
C PRO A 55 52.97 23.38 23.08
N TYR A 56 53.03 22.59 24.15
CA TYR A 56 52.25 22.61 25.41
C TYR A 56 52.37 23.89 26.28
N THR A 57 51.33 24.16 27.08
CA THR A 57 51.30 24.19 28.59
C THR A 57 49.89 24.64 29.05
N ASP A 58 49.53 24.71 30.35
CA ASP A 58 49.45 23.63 31.36
C ASP A 58 48.51 24.09 32.52
N SER A 59 48.02 23.13 33.31
CA SER A 59 47.52 23.23 34.70
C SER A 59 46.53 24.33 35.17
N SER A 60 45.42 23.88 35.78
CA SER A 60 45.05 24.26 37.16
C SER A 60 44.04 23.26 37.75
N ILE A 61 44.03 23.14 39.08
CA ILE A 61 43.34 22.07 39.84
C ILE A 61 42.50 22.70 40.96
N THR A 62 41.33 22.10 41.27
CA THR A 62 40.75 22.11 42.63
C THR A 62 39.88 20.86 42.85
N VAL A 63 39.69 20.47 44.12
CA VAL A 63 39.15 19.16 44.53
C VAL A 63 38.19 19.30 45.72
N ALA A 64 37.07 18.57 45.66
CA ALA A 64 36.27 18.12 46.80
C ALA A 64 35.38 16.94 46.30
N SER A 65 35.61 15.65 46.60
CA SER A 65 35.67 14.91 47.88
C SER A 65 34.30 14.40 48.34
N ASN A 66 34.15 13.07 48.36
CA ASN A 66 32.97 12.35 48.84
C ASN A 66 33.02 12.16 50.38
N ASP A 67 31.87 11.95 51.02
CA ASP A 67 31.44 10.62 51.52
C ASP A 67 30.20 10.72 52.43
N GLU A 68 29.33 9.71 52.38
CA GLU A 68 28.98 8.91 53.58
C GLU A 68 28.23 7.62 53.20
N THR A 69 28.18 6.65 54.12
CA THR A 69 27.65 5.30 53.87
C THR A 69 26.71 4.83 54.98
N ALA A 70 25.71 4.02 54.65
CA ALA A 70 25.13 2.99 55.54
C ALA A 70 24.19 2.05 54.77
N ALA A 71 24.08 0.80 55.23
CA ALA A 71 23.07 -0.18 54.79
C ALA A 71 22.62 -1.04 55.98
N LEU A 72 21.38 -1.54 55.98
CA LEU A 72 20.84 -2.46 57.01
C LEU A 72 19.76 -3.41 56.45
N ARG A 73 19.35 -4.41 57.24
CA ARG A 73 18.89 -5.74 56.75
C ARG A 73 17.39 -6.05 56.88
N ALA A 74 16.91 -6.74 55.84
CA ALA A 74 15.87 -7.78 55.68
C ALA A 74 14.95 -8.27 56.84
N HIS A 75 13.68 -8.55 56.47
CA HIS A 75 12.71 -9.55 56.97
C HIS A 75 11.61 -9.78 55.87
N VAL A 76 10.88 -10.89 55.60
CA VAL A 76 10.53 -12.17 56.30
C VAL A 76 9.40 -12.00 57.33
N ASP A 77 8.19 -12.59 57.27
CA ASP A 77 7.53 -13.71 56.52
C ASP A 77 6.03 -13.34 56.22
N ASP A 78 5.37 -13.77 55.13
CA ASP A 78 4.53 -14.99 54.86
C ASP A 78 2.98 -14.87 55.06
N SER A 79 2.22 -15.65 54.26
CA SER A 79 0.80 -16.07 54.40
C SER A 79 -0.35 -15.08 54.11
N GLY A 80 -1.53 -15.61 53.70
CA GLY A 80 -2.84 -14.91 53.83
C GLY A 80 -3.76 -14.88 52.59
N GLU A 81 -4.88 -15.60 52.65
CA GLU A 81 -5.90 -15.86 51.61
C GLU A 81 -6.62 -14.65 50.94
N ALA A 82 -7.25 -14.92 49.78
CA ALA A 82 -8.35 -14.17 49.16
C ALA A 82 -9.73 -14.67 49.71
N PRO A 83 -10.93 -14.12 49.38
CA PRO A 83 -11.26 -13.16 48.30
C PRO A 83 -12.30 -12.06 48.63
N ALA A 84 -12.53 -11.11 47.70
CA ALA A 84 -13.87 -10.71 47.21
C ALA A 84 -13.87 -9.54 46.18
N LEU A 85 -14.71 -9.69 45.15
CA LEU A 85 -15.39 -8.69 44.30
C LEU A 85 -14.72 -7.39 43.80
N SER A 86 -14.81 -7.24 42.46
CA SER A 86 -15.26 -6.03 41.75
C SER A 86 -14.44 -4.73 41.81
N THR A 87 -13.78 -4.41 40.69
CA THR A 87 -14.20 -3.22 39.91
C THR A 87 -13.85 -3.38 38.42
N ASN A 88 -14.61 -2.71 37.56
CA ASN A 88 -14.35 -2.67 36.12
C ASN A 88 -13.10 -1.83 35.80
N ASN A 89 -12.31 -2.25 34.82
CA ASN A 89 -11.59 -1.33 33.92
C ASN A 89 -11.21 -2.06 32.62
N ALA A 90 -11.92 -1.74 31.53
CA ALA A 90 -11.46 -2.06 30.17
C ALA A 90 -10.46 -0.99 29.72
N PRO A 91 -9.43 -1.33 28.91
CA PRO A 91 -8.48 -0.35 28.42
C PRO A 91 -9.14 0.64 27.42
N PRO A 92 -8.66 1.90 27.33
CA PRO A 92 -9.26 2.92 26.46
C PRO A 92 -9.17 2.57 24.96
N ILE A 93 -10.22 2.92 24.20
CA ILE A 93 -10.33 2.62 22.76
C ILE A 93 -9.72 3.76 21.91
N ASP A 94 -8.57 4.27 22.35
CA ASP A 94 -7.90 5.43 21.72
C ASP A 94 -6.69 5.05 20.84
N ALA A 95 -6.08 3.87 21.07
CA ALA A 95 -4.93 3.43 20.29
C ALA A 95 -5.27 3.10 18.82
N VAL A 96 -6.44 2.51 18.56
CA VAL A 96 -6.81 1.98 17.23
C VAL A 96 -7.12 3.11 16.24
N ASN A 97 -7.69 4.23 16.73
CA ASN A 97 -7.98 5.39 15.89
C ASN A 97 -6.73 6.16 15.45
N ASN A 98 -5.60 5.98 16.17
CA ASN A 98 -4.33 6.56 15.76
C ASN A 98 -3.68 5.78 14.61
N GLU A 99 -3.77 4.44 14.55
CA GLU A 99 -3.18 3.66 13.43
C GLU A 99 -3.77 4.06 12.07
N LEU A 100 -5.10 4.15 11.97
CA LEU A 100 -5.77 4.61 10.75
C LEU A 100 -5.33 6.03 10.34
N ASN A 101 -4.94 6.89 11.29
CA ASN A 101 -4.41 8.22 10.98
C ASN A 101 -2.90 8.23 10.75
N GLU A 102 -2.11 7.35 11.36
CA GLU A 102 -0.65 7.29 11.22
C GLU A 102 -0.21 6.58 9.95
N GLU A 103 -0.81 5.43 9.61
CA GLU A 103 -0.57 4.77 8.34
C GLU A 103 -1.16 5.62 7.19
N GLN A 104 -2.31 6.28 7.38
CA GLN A 104 -2.77 7.30 6.42
C GLN A 104 -1.90 8.57 6.39
N GLN A 105 -1.22 8.99 7.46
CA GLN A 105 -0.27 10.12 7.39
C GLN A 105 1.01 9.73 6.65
N GLN A 106 1.51 8.51 6.83
CA GLN A 106 2.60 8.00 5.99
C GLN A 106 2.15 7.84 4.53
N GLN A 107 0.91 7.45 4.24
CA GLN A 107 0.32 7.43 2.89
C GLN A 107 -0.06 8.83 2.34
N GLN A 108 -0.22 9.85 3.19
CA GLN A 108 -0.44 11.24 2.76
C GLN A 108 0.87 11.92 2.39
N HIS A 109 1.97 11.59 3.07
CA HIS A 109 3.33 11.99 2.67
C HIS A 109 3.88 11.14 1.51
N LEU A 110 3.61 9.83 1.47
CA LEU A 110 3.81 8.97 0.29
C LEU A 110 2.67 9.16 -0.71
N HIS A 111 2.61 10.36 -1.32
CA HIS A 111 1.56 10.74 -2.25
C HIS A 111 1.23 9.65 -3.28
N PRO A 112 -0.06 9.40 -3.60
CA PRO A 112 -0.46 8.69 -4.81
C PRO A 112 -0.18 9.55 -6.04
N GLY A 113 1.11 9.65 -6.39
CA GLY A 113 1.66 10.46 -7.48
C GLY A 113 2.58 11.60 -7.02
N GLN A 114 3.82 11.28 -6.59
CA GLN A 114 5.03 11.91 -7.16
C GLN A 114 6.34 11.24 -6.68
N VAL A 115 6.88 10.32 -7.50
CA VAL A 115 8.34 10.17 -7.61
C VAL A 115 8.83 11.17 -8.65
N PRO A 116 9.94 11.91 -8.45
CA PRO A 116 10.49 12.83 -9.43
C PRO A 116 11.09 12.13 -10.67
N LEU A 117 10.24 11.69 -11.60
CA LEU A 117 10.66 11.40 -12.97
C LEU A 117 10.92 12.75 -13.68
N GLU A 118 12.18 13.15 -13.77
CA GLU A 118 12.56 14.36 -14.50
C GLU A 118 12.27 14.22 -16.02
N ASN A 119 11.20 14.89 -16.41
CA ASN A 119 11.08 15.62 -17.66
C ASN A 119 11.24 14.83 -18.98
N THR A 120 10.33 13.87 -19.21
CA THR A 120 9.62 13.82 -20.50
C THR A 120 8.14 13.52 -20.29
N ALA A 121 7.30 13.78 -21.30
CA ALA A 121 5.88 13.45 -21.29
C ALA A 121 5.63 11.94 -21.48
N ALA A 122 6.10 11.13 -20.52
CA ALA A 122 5.87 9.70 -20.47
C ALA A 122 4.38 9.39 -20.60
N ARG A 123 4.02 8.62 -21.64
CA ARG A 123 2.66 8.11 -21.81
C ARG A 123 2.41 7.03 -20.74
N PRO A 124 1.15 6.82 -20.28
CA PRO A 124 0.84 5.73 -19.36
C PRO A 124 1.41 4.40 -19.87
N TRP A 125 1.90 3.54 -18.97
CA TRP A 125 2.58 2.29 -19.34
C TRP A 125 1.74 1.40 -20.27
N PHE A 126 0.41 1.48 -20.15
CA PHE A 126 -0.60 0.76 -20.93
C PHE A 126 -1.06 1.49 -22.21
N PHE A 127 -0.49 2.66 -22.55
CA PHE A 127 -0.86 3.47 -23.72
C PHE A 127 0.39 3.91 -24.52
N ARG A 128 1.07 2.93 -25.13
CA ARG A 128 2.33 3.12 -25.84
C ARG A 128 2.06 3.50 -27.32
N GLN A 129 2.81 4.48 -27.82
CA GLN A 129 2.75 5.01 -29.20
C GLN A 129 1.40 5.57 -29.71
N GLY A 130 0.28 5.32 -29.03
CA GLY A 130 -1.07 5.76 -29.42
C GLY A 130 -2.10 4.63 -29.40
N GLU A 131 -1.65 3.40 -29.16
CA GLU A 131 -2.50 2.24 -28.94
C GLU A 131 -2.45 1.81 -27.47
N TYR A 132 -3.48 1.06 -27.06
CA TYR A 132 -3.54 0.39 -25.77
C TYR A 132 -2.70 -0.89 -25.77
N TYR A 133 -1.93 -1.13 -24.71
CA TYR A 133 -1.04 -2.28 -24.53
C TYR A 133 -1.22 -2.96 -23.16
N PRO A 134 -1.42 -4.29 -23.09
CA PRO A 134 -1.67 -5.20 -24.20
C PRO A 134 -2.95 -4.82 -24.95
N LYS A 135 -3.06 -5.18 -26.25
CA LYS A 135 -4.20 -4.74 -27.07
C LYS A 135 -5.53 -5.21 -26.46
N PRO A 136 -6.53 -4.32 -26.25
CA PRO A 136 -7.83 -4.67 -25.71
C PRO A 136 -8.47 -5.84 -26.46
N ALA A 137 -9.03 -6.78 -25.71
CA ALA A 137 -9.79 -7.88 -26.30
C ALA A 137 -11.10 -7.32 -26.90
N HIS A 138 -11.11 -7.10 -28.21
CA HIS A 138 -12.33 -6.69 -28.92
C HIS A 138 -13.41 -7.76 -28.74
N ALA A 139 -14.44 -7.43 -27.95
CA ALA A 139 -15.63 -8.25 -27.82
C ALA A 139 -16.30 -8.40 -29.20
N ALA A 140 -16.26 -9.60 -29.76
CA ALA A 140 -16.77 -9.86 -31.11
C ALA A 140 -18.29 -9.60 -31.16
N PRO A 141 -18.79 -8.85 -32.16
CA PRO A 141 -20.21 -8.52 -32.24
C PRO A 141 -21.06 -9.79 -32.39
N THR A 142 -22.13 -9.88 -31.61
CA THR A 142 -23.07 -11.01 -31.61
C THR A 142 -23.79 -11.11 -32.94
N ARG A 143 -23.31 -12.00 -33.82
CA ARG A 143 -23.87 -12.23 -35.15
C ARG A 143 -25.28 -12.84 -35.03
N THR A 144 -26.30 -12.02 -35.26
CA THR A 144 -27.71 -12.45 -35.27
C THR A 144 -27.95 -13.51 -36.34
N GLY A 145 -28.54 -14.63 -35.94
CA GLY A 145 -28.74 -15.79 -36.81
C GLY A 145 -29.97 -15.68 -37.70
N GLN A 146 -29.82 -15.11 -38.90
CA GLN A 146 -30.73 -15.46 -40.00
C GLN A 146 -30.25 -16.74 -40.67
N GLY A 147 -31.07 -17.79 -40.60
CA GLY A 147 -30.70 -19.11 -41.12
C GLY A 147 -30.87 -19.25 -42.64
N LYS A 148 -30.04 -20.09 -43.24
CA LYS A 148 -30.36 -20.78 -44.50
C LYS A 148 -30.12 -22.27 -44.33
N ARG A 149 -31.10 -23.09 -44.73
CA ARG A 149 -30.93 -24.54 -44.90
C ARG A 149 -30.05 -24.79 -46.13
N GLY A 150 -29.17 -25.77 -46.03
CA GLY A 150 -28.45 -26.40 -47.14
C GLY A 150 -28.30 -27.89 -46.81
N SER A 151 -28.43 -28.75 -47.82
CA SER A 151 -28.46 -30.22 -47.66
C SER A 151 -27.52 -30.88 -48.66
N TYR A 152 -27.27 -32.19 -48.47
CA TYR A 152 -26.38 -33.07 -49.21
C TYR A 152 -24.87 -32.78 -49.01
N GLY A 153 -23.98 -33.77 -49.07
CA GLY A 153 -24.17 -35.22 -49.27
C GLY A 153 -23.06 -36.04 -48.59
N GLY A 154 -23.21 -37.36 -48.54
CA GLY A 154 -22.29 -38.25 -47.79
C GLY A 154 -21.23 -38.95 -48.66
N GLY A 155 -20.19 -39.45 -48.00
CA GLY A 155 -19.13 -40.31 -48.54
C GLY A 155 -18.23 -40.82 -47.41
N GLY A 156 -17.83 -42.09 -47.43
CA GLY A 156 -17.03 -42.73 -46.37
C GLY A 156 -15.59 -43.04 -46.79
N GLY A 157 -14.68 -43.16 -45.82
CA GLY A 157 -13.26 -43.44 -46.08
C GLY A 157 -12.47 -43.79 -44.81
N VAL A 158 -11.90 -44.99 -44.79
CA VAL A 158 -11.20 -45.69 -43.69
C VAL A 158 -9.97 -44.97 -43.11
N GLY A 159 -9.86 -44.97 -41.77
CA GLY A 159 -8.65 -45.31 -40.99
C GLY A 159 -7.37 -44.45 -41.09
N GLY A 160 -6.92 -43.90 -39.95
CA GLY A 160 -5.59 -43.28 -39.78
C GLY A 160 -5.24 -43.02 -38.31
N ALA A 161 -3.96 -43.15 -37.96
CA ALA A 161 -3.47 -43.18 -36.57
C ALA A 161 -3.83 -41.93 -35.72
N GLY A 162 -4.23 -42.16 -34.47
CA GLY A 162 -4.70 -41.12 -33.54
C GLY A 162 -3.58 -40.33 -32.85
N GLY A 163 -2.98 -39.37 -33.54
CA GLY A 163 -2.20 -38.30 -32.90
C GLY A 163 -3.13 -37.26 -32.27
N SER A 164 -3.22 -37.20 -30.93
CA SER A 164 -4.14 -36.30 -30.23
C SER A 164 -3.64 -34.84 -30.23
N LEU A 165 -3.80 -34.16 -31.36
CA LEU A 165 -3.69 -32.71 -31.45
C LEU A 165 -4.70 -32.07 -30.48
N VAL A 166 -4.20 -31.44 -29.42
CA VAL A 166 -5.01 -30.71 -28.45
C VAL A 166 -5.71 -29.56 -29.17
N ARG A 167 -6.98 -29.78 -29.53
CA ARG A 167 -7.85 -28.74 -30.10
C ARG A 167 -7.85 -27.53 -29.17
N GLY A 168 -7.31 -26.41 -29.65
CA GLY A 168 -7.32 -25.15 -28.92
C GLY A 168 -8.73 -24.84 -28.42
N LYS A 169 -8.86 -24.51 -27.13
CA LYS A 169 -10.14 -24.15 -26.53
C LYS A 169 -10.76 -23.03 -27.36
N LYS A 170 -11.98 -23.24 -27.86
CA LYS A 170 -12.73 -22.17 -28.55
C LYS A 170 -12.82 -20.98 -27.62
N HIS A 171 -12.41 -19.80 -28.09
CA HIS A 171 -12.53 -18.58 -27.31
C HIS A 171 -14.00 -18.33 -26.96
N ASP A 172 -14.26 -18.15 -25.67
CA ASP A 172 -15.56 -17.75 -25.17
C ASP A 172 -15.80 -16.27 -25.51
N PRO A 173 -16.96 -15.88 -26.08
CA PRO A 173 -17.29 -14.46 -26.29
C PRO A 173 -17.26 -13.60 -25.01
N ARG A 174 -17.34 -14.21 -23.82
CA ARG A 174 -17.33 -13.56 -22.49
C ARG A 174 -15.90 -13.26 -21.97
N GLY A 175 -14.94 -13.07 -22.87
CA GLY A 175 -13.52 -13.39 -22.65
C GLY A 175 -12.67 -12.50 -21.74
N ALA A 176 -13.21 -11.43 -21.12
CA ALA A 176 -12.38 -10.47 -20.36
C ALA A 176 -12.09 -10.89 -18.91
N GLY A 177 -13.02 -11.56 -18.21
CA GLY A 177 -12.80 -12.01 -16.83
C GLY A 177 -12.55 -10.88 -15.82
N LEU A 178 -13.43 -9.89 -15.80
CA LEU A 178 -13.33 -8.65 -15.00
C LEU A 178 -13.55 -8.86 -13.50
N PHE A 179 -14.40 -9.83 -13.12
CA PHE A 179 -14.84 -10.05 -11.73
C PHE A 179 -14.31 -11.39 -11.15
N PRO A 180 -14.20 -11.53 -9.81
CA PRO A 180 -13.66 -12.73 -9.15
C PRO A 180 -14.34 -14.04 -9.59
N TYR A 181 -15.66 -14.02 -9.78
CA TYR A 181 -16.42 -15.20 -10.22
C TYR A 181 -16.18 -15.61 -11.67
N GLN A 182 -15.51 -14.77 -12.46
CA GLN A 182 -15.12 -15.04 -13.86
C GLN A 182 -13.66 -15.50 -13.94
N ASN A 183 -12.79 -14.96 -13.08
CA ASN A 183 -11.38 -15.34 -12.98
C ASN A 183 -10.87 -15.24 -11.52
N PRO A 184 -11.00 -16.32 -10.71
CA PRO A 184 -10.68 -16.30 -9.28
C PRO A 184 -9.19 -16.43 -8.96
N HIS A 185 -8.34 -16.69 -9.96
CA HIS A 185 -6.89 -16.91 -9.78
C HIS A 185 -6.03 -15.76 -10.30
N SER A 186 -6.65 -14.64 -10.70
CA SER A 186 -5.97 -13.42 -11.18
C SER A 186 -6.36 -12.24 -10.30
N ASP A 187 -5.51 -11.21 -10.22
CA ASP A 187 -5.91 -9.90 -9.67
C ASP A 187 -6.86 -9.12 -10.60
N ARG A 188 -6.96 -9.54 -11.88
CA ARG A 188 -7.79 -8.93 -12.94
C ARG A 188 -7.47 -7.46 -13.23
N ILE A 189 -6.41 -6.88 -12.66
CA ILE A 189 -6.08 -5.44 -12.75
C ILE A 189 -5.89 -5.02 -14.21
N VAL A 190 -5.07 -5.76 -14.96
CA VAL A 190 -4.85 -5.48 -16.39
C VAL A 190 -6.14 -5.68 -17.18
N ASN A 191 -6.87 -6.78 -16.93
CA ASN A 191 -8.12 -7.09 -17.65
C ASN A 191 -9.19 -6.01 -17.47
N GLN A 192 -9.33 -5.47 -16.26
CA GLN A 192 -10.22 -4.35 -15.94
C GLN A 192 -9.75 -3.04 -16.58
N LEU A 193 -8.44 -2.78 -16.60
CA LEU A 193 -7.88 -1.55 -17.16
C LEU A 193 -8.00 -1.52 -18.69
N MET A 194 -7.83 -2.66 -19.36
CA MET A 194 -7.94 -2.77 -20.82
C MET A 194 -9.38 -3.02 -21.29
N TYR A 195 -10.38 -3.02 -20.40
CA TYR A 195 -11.78 -3.25 -20.77
C TYR A 195 -12.42 -2.00 -21.37
N VAL A 196 -13.10 -2.19 -22.51
CA VAL A 196 -13.97 -1.19 -23.14
C VAL A 196 -15.27 -1.91 -23.56
N PRO A 197 -16.45 -1.48 -23.09
CA PRO A 197 -17.72 -2.10 -23.44
C PRO A 197 -17.98 -2.16 -24.97
N PRO A 198 -18.65 -3.21 -25.49
CA PRO A 198 -18.86 -3.39 -26.94
C PRO A 198 -19.65 -2.25 -27.60
N ASN A 199 -20.45 -1.54 -26.80
CA ASN A 199 -21.30 -0.41 -27.20
C ASN A 199 -20.71 0.95 -26.78
N TYR A 200 -19.48 1.02 -26.28
CA TYR A 200 -18.96 2.21 -25.57
C TYR A 200 -19.04 3.49 -26.40
N GLU A 201 -18.80 3.45 -27.71
CA GLU A 201 -18.93 4.63 -28.57
C GLU A 201 -20.35 5.23 -28.57
N LYS A 202 -21.40 4.41 -28.42
CA LYS A 202 -22.78 4.88 -28.29
C LYS A 202 -23.05 5.48 -26.91
N VAL A 203 -22.44 4.91 -25.87
CA VAL A 203 -22.49 5.47 -24.50
C VAL A 203 -21.82 6.84 -24.48
N ARG A 204 -20.60 6.94 -25.03
CA ARG A 204 -19.83 8.17 -25.18
C ARG A 204 -20.57 9.24 -25.99
N ALA A 205 -21.18 8.86 -27.12
CA ALA A 205 -21.98 9.77 -27.94
C ALA A 205 -23.29 10.24 -27.26
N SER A 206 -23.80 9.51 -26.26
CA SER A 206 -25.02 9.91 -25.52
C SER A 206 -24.80 11.07 -24.54
N GLY A 207 -23.54 11.36 -24.17
CA GLY A 207 -23.19 12.38 -23.17
C GLY A 207 -23.53 12.01 -21.72
N ARG A 208 -24.31 10.95 -21.45
CA ARG A 208 -24.60 10.50 -20.07
C ARG A 208 -23.33 9.99 -19.39
N LEU A 209 -23.05 10.53 -18.22
CA LEU A 209 -22.06 10.00 -17.28
C LEU A 209 -22.75 9.04 -16.30
N LYS A 210 -21.98 8.08 -15.76
CA LYS A 210 -22.39 7.31 -14.58
C LYS A 210 -21.92 8.01 -13.30
N ILE A 211 -22.83 8.16 -12.34
CA ILE A 211 -22.59 8.90 -11.09
C ILE A 211 -22.00 7.96 -10.04
N ILE A 212 -20.82 8.30 -9.53
CA ILE A 212 -20.15 7.59 -8.43
C ILE A 212 -20.16 8.50 -7.20
N LEU A 213 -20.98 8.13 -6.21
CA LEU A 213 -21.11 8.84 -4.93
C LEU A 213 -20.08 8.35 -3.92
N LEU A 214 -19.06 9.18 -3.66
CA LEU A 214 -18.07 8.96 -2.60
C LEU A 214 -18.68 9.37 -1.26
N TYR A 215 -19.25 8.40 -0.55
CA TYR A 215 -20.13 8.68 0.58
C TYR A 215 -19.38 9.28 1.79
N ASN A 216 -18.10 8.97 1.93
CA ASN A 216 -17.18 9.52 2.93
C ASN A 216 -16.52 10.85 2.50
N GLY A 217 -16.89 11.39 1.34
CA GLY A 217 -16.35 12.64 0.79
C GLY A 217 -15.22 12.44 -0.22
N LEU A 218 -14.87 13.53 -0.92
CA LEU A 218 -13.80 13.53 -1.95
C LEU A 218 -12.39 13.62 -1.34
N GLY A 219 -12.26 14.27 -0.17
CA GLY A 219 -10.99 14.53 0.50
C GLY A 219 -10.16 13.27 0.79
N PRO A 220 -10.72 12.21 1.42
CA PRO A 220 -10.02 10.95 1.69
C PRO A 220 -9.53 10.17 0.46
N TRP A 221 -9.86 10.65 -0.75
CA TRP A 221 -9.43 10.08 -2.03
C TRP A 221 -8.49 11.00 -2.82
N ASN A 222 -8.24 12.23 -2.35
CA ASN A 222 -7.50 13.28 -3.06
C ASN A 222 -8.03 13.56 -4.49
N VAL A 223 -9.36 13.53 -4.67
CA VAL A 223 -10.02 13.76 -5.97
C VAL A 223 -10.86 15.04 -5.99
N LYS A 224 -11.15 15.53 -7.21
CA LYS A 224 -12.09 16.63 -7.46
C LYS A 224 -13.45 16.09 -7.91
N GLN A 225 -14.49 16.89 -7.76
CA GLN A 225 -15.83 16.57 -8.25
C GLN A 225 -15.85 16.55 -9.81
N GLY A 226 -16.70 15.72 -10.39
CA GLY A 226 -16.89 15.61 -11.84
C GLY A 226 -16.01 14.55 -12.50
N ARG A 227 -15.71 14.76 -13.79
CA ARG A 227 -15.04 13.79 -14.68
C ARG A 227 -13.50 13.93 -14.74
N ASP A 228 -12.94 14.95 -14.08
CA ASP A 228 -11.53 15.37 -14.16
C ASP A 228 -10.52 14.23 -13.98
N VAL A 229 -10.71 13.35 -12.99
CA VAL A 229 -9.78 12.24 -12.72
C VAL A 229 -9.67 11.28 -13.92
N PHE A 230 -10.79 10.95 -14.58
CA PHE A 230 -10.80 10.01 -15.70
C PHE A 230 -10.13 10.60 -16.95
N LEU A 231 -10.34 11.91 -17.18
CA LEU A 231 -9.72 12.65 -18.29
C LEU A 231 -8.21 12.81 -18.09
N ARG A 232 -7.76 13.21 -16.90
CA ARG A 232 -6.32 13.35 -16.58
C ARG A 232 -5.60 12.01 -16.64
N SER A 233 -6.23 10.93 -16.17
CA SER A 233 -5.70 9.56 -16.29
C SER A 233 -5.78 8.96 -17.70
N LYS A 234 -6.48 9.60 -18.65
CA LYS A 234 -6.72 9.11 -20.02
C LYS A 234 -7.33 7.69 -20.02
N CYS A 235 -8.36 7.49 -19.20
CA CYS A 235 -9.01 6.19 -19.06
C CYS A 235 -9.63 5.72 -20.40
N PRO A 236 -9.58 4.40 -20.73
CA PRO A 236 -10.29 3.86 -21.91
C PRO A 236 -11.81 4.00 -21.80
N VAL A 237 -12.32 3.90 -20.57
CA VAL A 237 -13.70 4.20 -20.18
C VAL A 237 -13.67 5.35 -19.19
N ASP A 238 -14.27 6.47 -19.58
CA ASP A 238 -14.12 7.77 -18.93
C ASP A 238 -15.45 8.52 -18.76
N THR A 239 -16.58 7.95 -19.19
CA THR A 239 -17.93 8.50 -18.97
C THR A 239 -18.48 8.19 -17.56
N CYS A 240 -17.73 8.61 -16.54
CA CYS A 240 -18.14 8.60 -15.14
C CYS A 240 -17.89 9.97 -14.50
N GLU A 241 -18.56 10.27 -13.40
CA GLU A 241 -18.27 11.44 -12.57
C GLU A 241 -18.28 11.11 -11.08
N LEU A 242 -17.37 11.75 -10.34
CA LEU A 242 -17.28 11.64 -8.88
C LEU A 242 -18.09 12.75 -8.21
N THR A 243 -18.84 12.41 -7.17
CA THR A 243 -19.57 13.37 -6.34
C THR A 243 -19.56 12.97 -4.86
N SER A 244 -19.67 13.93 -3.96
CA SER A 244 -19.92 13.69 -2.53
C SER A 244 -21.29 14.19 -2.07
N ASN A 245 -22.18 14.56 -2.99
CA ASN A 245 -23.54 14.96 -2.66
C ASN A 245 -24.37 13.73 -2.25
N ARG A 246 -24.47 13.46 -0.95
CA ARG A 246 -25.26 12.36 -0.38
C ARG A 246 -26.75 12.40 -0.77
N GLY A 247 -27.28 13.56 -1.15
CA GLY A 247 -28.63 13.73 -1.72
C GLY A 247 -28.84 13.12 -3.11
N LEU A 248 -27.83 12.43 -3.67
CA LEU A 248 -27.91 11.65 -4.90
C LEU A 248 -27.83 10.12 -4.66
N ALA A 249 -27.89 9.65 -3.41
CA ALA A 249 -27.78 8.21 -3.10
C ALA A 249 -28.87 7.35 -3.76
N ASP A 250 -30.05 7.92 -4.05
CA ASP A 250 -31.15 7.27 -4.77
C ASP A 250 -30.95 7.22 -6.31
N LYS A 251 -30.03 8.04 -6.83
CA LYS A 251 -29.80 8.26 -8.28
C LYS A 251 -28.43 7.83 -8.77
N ALA A 252 -27.47 7.62 -7.86
CA ALA A 252 -26.11 7.22 -8.22
C ALA A 252 -26.08 5.83 -8.88
N ASP A 253 -25.23 5.66 -9.89
CA ASP A 253 -24.95 4.35 -10.48
C ASP A 253 -24.09 3.50 -9.51
N MET A 254 -23.27 4.15 -8.69
CA MET A 254 -22.48 3.54 -7.62
C MET A 254 -22.46 4.41 -6.36
N ILE A 255 -22.58 3.79 -5.18
CA ILE A 255 -22.20 4.37 -3.88
C ILE A 255 -20.90 3.67 -3.43
N LEU A 256 -19.90 4.45 -3.03
CA LEU A 256 -18.60 3.97 -2.60
C LEU A 256 -18.28 4.45 -1.17
N TYR A 257 -18.11 3.50 -0.27
CA TYR A 257 -17.71 3.71 1.13
C TYR A 257 -16.21 3.48 1.29
N LYS A 258 -15.48 4.45 1.84
CA LYS A 258 -14.06 4.33 2.17
C LYS A 258 -13.89 4.25 3.67
N ASP A 259 -13.24 3.19 4.16
CA ASP A 259 -12.86 2.92 5.57
C ASP A 259 -14.03 2.74 6.56
N HIS A 260 -15.16 3.43 6.35
CA HIS A 260 -16.37 3.37 7.17
C HIS A 260 -17.62 3.26 6.30
N PHE A 261 -18.38 2.19 6.50
CA PHE A 261 -19.74 2.06 6.00
C PHE A 261 -20.69 2.92 6.85
N ILE A 262 -21.57 3.67 6.17
CA ILE A 262 -22.56 4.55 6.81
C ILE A 262 -23.91 4.24 6.15
N PRO A 263 -24.91 3.70 6.88
CA PRO A 263 -26.22 3.44 6.32
C PRO A 263 -26.82 4.68 5.65
N THR A 264 -27.34 4.53 4.42
CA THR A 264 -28.01 5.61 3.67
C THR A 264 -29.42 5.90 4.16
N GLY A 265 -30.00 5.03 4.99
CA GLY A 265 -31.42 5.07 5.36
C GLY A 265 -32.36 4.60 4.24
N LEU A 266 -31.84 4.32 3.05
CA LEU A 266 -32.57 3.69 1.97
C LEU A 266 -32.70 2.18 2.27
N GLY A 267 -33.86 1.59 1.96
CA GLY A 267 -33.95 0.13 1.80
C GLY A 267 -33.06 -0.33 0.63
N ARG A 268 -32.83 -1.66 0.51
CA ARG A 268 -32.05 -2.25 -0.60
C ARG A 268 -32.45 -1.58 -1.92
N PRO A 269 -31.50 -1.08 -2.72
CA PRO A 269 -31.81 -0.07 -3.72
C PRO A 269 -32.86 -0.55 -4.72
N ALA A 270 -33.91 0.24 -4.89
CA ALA A 270 -35.01 -0.05 -5.81
C ALA A 270 -34.53 -0.20 -7.28
N ASN A 271 -33.35 0.35 -7.59
CA ASN A 271 -32.57 0.01 -8.76
C ASN A 271 -31.62 -1.18 -8.44
N PRO A 272 -31.88 -2.41 -8.92
CA PRO A 272 -31.00 -3.55 -8.68
C PRO A 272 -29.65 -3.44 -9.41
N GLN A 273 -29.48 -2.50 -10.34
CA GLN A 273 -28.20 -2.26 -11.03
C GLN A 273 -27.29 -1.27 -10.28
N GLN A 274 -27.74 -0.67 -9.17
CA GLN A 274 -26.88 0.21 -8.37
C GLN A 274 -25.79 -0.61 -7.66
N VAL A 275 -24.54 -0.16 -7.78
CA VAL A 275 -23.42 -0.73 -7.03
C VAL A 275 -23.33 -0.08 -5.65
N SER A 276 -23.11 -0.91 -4.63
CA SER A 276 -22.76 -0.49 -3.27
C SER A 276 -21.40 -1.13 -2.96
N MET A 277 -20.34 -0.33 -3.03
CA MET A 277 -18.95 -0.80 -2.97
C MET A 277 -18.27 -0.39 -1.67
N LEU A 278 -17.62 -1.36 -1.02
CA LEU A 278 -16.83 -1.17 0.20
C LEU A 278 -15.33 -1.15 -0.13
N TYR A 279 -14.63 -0.09 0.26
CA TYR A 279 -13.18 0.03 0.13
C TYR A 279 -12.48 -0.03 1.48
N TYR A 280 -11.49 -0.93 1.58
CA TYR A 280 -10.56 -1.04 2.70
C TYR A 280 -9.14 -1.22 2.18
N LEU A 281 -8.23 -0.35 2.63
CA LEU A 281 -6.79 -0.52 2.44
C LEU A 281 -6.15 -1.23 3.63
N GLU A 282 -6.63 -0.95 4.85
CA GLU A 282 -6.17 -1.65 6.06
C GLU A 282 -6.82 -3.01 6.29
N CYS A 283 -6.22 -3.81 7.16
CA CYS A 283 -6.56 -5.22 7.35
C CYS A 283 -7.89 -5.45 8.13
N PRO A 284 -8.48 -6.67 8.08
CA PRO A 284 -9.68 -7.06 8.82
C PRO A 284 -9.69 -6.72 10.33
N TYR A 285 -8.55 -6.72 11.02
CA TYR A 285 -8.49 -6.37 12.44
C TYR A 285 -8.55 -4.86 12.72
N HIS A 286 -8.21 -4.01 11.74
CA HIS A 286 -8.16 -2.55 11.87
C HIS A 286 -9.28 -1.83 11.08
N THR A 287 -10.31 -2.58 10.65
CA THR A 287 -11.44 -2.09 9.84
C THR A 287 -12.80 -2.37 10.47
N GLN A 288 -13.78 -1.49 10.20
CA GLN A 288 -15.13 -1.54 10.77
C GLN A 288 -15.88 -2.85 10.44
N ASN A 289 -16.66 -3.39 11.38
CA ASN A 289 -17.64 -4.44 11.08
C ASN A 289 -18.92 -3.82 10.48
N VAL A 290 -19.36 -4.33 9.32
CA VAL A 290 -20.55 -3.83 8.61
C VAL A 290 -21.79 -4.57 9.08
N LYS A 291 -22.52 -3.97 10.04
CA LYS A 291 -23.71 -4.59 10.69
C LYS A 291 -25.02 -4.52 9.86
N VAL A 292 -24.95 -4.51 8.53
CA VAL A 292 -26.15 -4.44 7.67
C VAL A 292 -26.06 -5.50 6.56
N PRO A 293 -26.92 -6.53 6.59
CA PRO A 293 -26.86 -7.65 5.64
C PRO A 293 -27.31 -7.24 4.24
N ASP A 294 -26.69 -7.83 3.21
CA ASP A 294 -26.89 -7.49 1.80
C ASP A 294 -26.76 -5.97 1.49
N ALA A 295 -25.94 -5.25 2.26
CA ALA A 295 -25.68 -3.83 2.04
C ALA A 295 -24.59 -3.53 1.01
N ILE A 296 -23.74 -4.52 0.71
CA ILE A 296 -22.59 -4.43 -0.18
C ILE A 296 -22.74 -5.47 -1.31
N ASN A 297 -22.44 -5.09 -2.55
CA ASN A 297 -22.34 -6.02 -3.68
C ASN A 297 -20.95 -6.06 -4.32
N TRP A 298 -20.15 -4.99 -4.23
CA TRP A 298 -18.75 -4.98 -4.70
C TRP A 298 -17.78 -4.69 -3.56
N THR A 299 -16.57 -5.23 -3.65
CA THR A 299 -15.47 -4.93 -2.72
C THR A 299 -14.24 -4.39 -3.46
N ALA A 300 -13.53 -3.48 -2.80
CA ALA A 300 -12.31 -2.87 -3.33
C ALA A 300 -11.22 -2.85 -2.25
N THR A 301 -10.45 -3.93 -2.17
CA THR A 301 -9.40 -4.11 -1.16
C THR A 301 -8.12 -4.64 -1.80
N TYR A 302 -7.03 -4.72 -1.04
CA TYR A 302 -5.79 -5.35 -1.49
C TYR A 302 -5.95 -6.83 -1.88
N ARG A 303 -7.02 -7.52 -1.43
CA ARG A 303 -7.24 -8.95 -1.71
C ARG A 303 -7.50 -9.22 -3.18
N ARG A 304 -6.86 -10.28 -3.71
CA ARG A 304 -6.99 -10.71 -5.10
C ARG A 304 -8.38 -11.25 -5.44
N ASP A 305 -9.22 -11.51 -4.43
CA ASP A 305 -10.64 -11.91 -4.57
C ASP A 305 -11.65 -10.76 -4.39
N SER A 306 -11.21 -9.50 -4.27
CA SER A 306 -12.10 -8.32 -4.35
C SER A 306 -12.51 -7.99 -5.80
N ASP A 307 -13.70 -7.43 -5.98
CA ASP A 307 -14.22 -7.02 -7.29
C ASP A 307 -13.30 -6.04 -8.01
N ILE A 308 -12.82 -5.01 -7.31
CA ILE A 308 -11.78 -4.09 -7.81
C ILE A 308 -10.55 -4.18 -6.90
N VAL A 309 -9.60 -5.06 -7.23
CA VAL A 309 -8.38 -5.24 -6.43
C VAL A 309 -7.59 -3.93 -6.35
N ALA A 310 -7.30 -3.47 -5.15
CA ALA A 310 -6.62 -2.21 -4.85
C ALA A 310 -5.40 -2.49 -3.95
N PRO A 311 -4.30 -3.04 -4.51
CA PRO A 311 -3.08 -3.29 -3.76
C PRO A 311 -2.33 -1.98 -3.53
N TYR A 312 -1.39 -1.97 -2.58
CA TYR A 312 -0.50 -0.82 -2.35
C TYR A 312 0.37 -0.54 -3.58
N GLU A 313 0.92 -1.59 -4.19
CA GLU A 313 1.71 -1.55 -5.43
C GLU A 313 1.42 -2.78 -6.30
N LYS A 314 1.83 -2.75 -7.57
CA LYS A 314 1.71 -3.91 -8.48
C LYS A 314 2.94 -4.07 -9.38
N TRP A 315 3.70 -5.15 -9.18
CA TRP A 315 4.78 -5.55 -10.08
C TRP A 315 4.25 -6.22 -11.37
N VAL A 316 4.84 -5.90 -12.52
CA VAL A 316 4.60 -6.57 -13.82
C VAL A 316 5.92 -6.75 -14.58
N TYR A 317 6.19 -7.97 -15.04
CA TYR A 317 7.33 -8.28 -15.91
C TYR A 317 7.15 -7.77 -17.34
N TYR A 318 8.25 -7.41 -18.01
CA TYR A 318 8.25 -7.05 -19.43
C TYR A 318 8.03 -8.27 -20.34
N ASP A 319 8.62 -9.43 -20.00
CA ASP A 319 8.26 -10.75 -20.50
C ASP A 319 8.16 -11.70 -19.30
N SER A 320 7.03 -12.40 -19.16
CA SER A 320 6.80 -13.36 -18.06
C SER A 320 7.72 -14.58 -18.10
N LYS A 321 8.48 -14.79 -19.19
CA LYS A 321 9.52 -15.82 -19.32
C LYS A 321 10.89 -15.37 -18.82
N ILE A 322 11.11 -14.06 -18.67
CA ILE A 322 12.40 -13.47 -18.26
C ILE A 322 12.19 -12.85 -16.88
N ASN A 323 12.20 -13.71 -15.85
CA ASN A 323 11.99 -13.31 -14.46
C ASN A 323 13.29 -13.00 -13.70
N GLN A 324 14.45 -13.33 -14.29
CA GLN A 324 15.79 -12.99 -13.80
C GLN A 324 16.74 -12.67 -14.99
N VAL A 325 17.66 -11.74 -14.76
CA VAL A 325 18.80 -11.40 -15.64
C VAL A 325 20.04 -11.16 -14.78
N GLU A 326 21.23 -11.40 -15.34
CA GLU A 326 22.50 -11.08 -14.67
C GLU A 326 22.63 -9.58 -14.42
N GLN A 327 23.24 -9.22 -13.28
CA GLN A 327 23.41 -7.84 -12.83
C GLN A 327 24.90 -7.48 -12.90
N ASP A 328 25.21 -6.25 -13.32
CA ASP A 328 26.56 -5.67 -13.30
C ASP A 328 26.89 -4.99 -11.96
N HIS A 329 25.90 -4.80 -11.10
CA HIS A 329 26.01 -4.14 -9.80
C HIS A 329 26.04 -5.15 -8.63
N ASN A 330 27.02 -5.00 -7.73
CA ASN A 330 27.05 -5.71 -6.45
C ASN A 330 26.24 -4.94 -5.39
N TYR A 331 25.00 -5.38 -5.16
CA TYR A 331 24.05 -4.85 -4.17
C TYR A 331 24.48 -5.05 -2.70
N ALA A 332 25.55 -5.80 -2.42
CA ALA A 332 26.14 -5.95 -1.08
C ALA A 332 27.31 -4.97 -0.83
N MET A 333 27.85 -4.34 -1.89
CA MET A 333 29.05 -3.50 -1.80
C MET A 333 28.85 -2.34 -0.80
N ASN A 334 29.85 -2.15 0.08
CA ASN A 334 29.90 -1.13 1.15
C ASN A 334 28.84 -1.25 2.27
N LYS A 335 27.88 -2.17 2.19
CA LYS A 335 26.90 -2.41 3.27
C LYS A 335 27.55 -3.16 4.42
N THR A 336 27.79 -2.46 5.52
CA THR A 336 28.44 -3.03 6.71
C THR A 336 27.44 -3.66 7.68
N LYS A 337 26.24 -3.07 7.79
CA LYS A 337 25.21 -3.45 8.77
C LYS A 337 24.29 -4.55 8.24
N LYS A 338 23.69 -5.31 9.18
CA LYS A 338 22.92 -6.51 8.84
C LYS A 338 21.46 -6.18 8.61
N VAL A 339 20.66 -6.08 9.67
CA VAL A 339 19.19 -5.95 9.57
C VAL A 339 18.73 -4.59 10.09
N ALA A 340 17.88 -3.90 9.33
CA ALA A 340 17.13 -2.72 9.78
C ALA A 340 15.64 -3.04 9.92
N TRP A 341 14.95 -2.36 10.84
CA TRP A 341 13.49 -2.37 10.94
C TRP A 341 12.93 -1.01 11.33
N PHE A 342 12.02 -0.45 10.54
CA PHE A 342 11.36 0.83 10.83
C PHE A 342 9.93 0.57 11.32
N VAL A 343 9.61 0.92 12.57
CA VAL A 343 8.33 0.54 13.20
C VAL A 343 7.80 1.55 14.22
N SER A 344 6.49 1.84 14.14
CA SER A 344 5.74 2.69 15.08
C SER A 344 4.75 1.91 15.95
N ASN A 345 3.93 1.00 15.40
CA ASN A 345 3.04 0.17 16.20
C ASN A 345 3.80 -1.01 16.84
N CYS A 346 4.04 -0.92 18.15
CA CYS A 346 4.67 -1.95 18.98
C CYS A 346 3.68 -3.00 19.53
N GLY A 347 2.38 -2.72 19.50
CA GLY A 347 1.28 -3.57 19.99
C GLY A 347 0.65 -4.50 18.95
N ALA A 348 1.29 -4.67 17.79
CA ALA A 348 0.84 -5.54 16.70
C ALA A 348 0.62 -6.99 17.17
N ARG A 349 -0.55 -7.56 16.84
CA ARG A 349 -1.04 -8.83 17.42
C ARG A 349 -0.53 -10.09 16.72
N ASN A 350 0.34 -9.96 15.72
CA ASN A 350 0.95 -11.06 14.97
C ASN A 350 2.31 -11.54 15.53
N GLY A 351 2.81 -10.94 16.61
CA GLY A 351 4.07 -11.35 17.24
C GLY A 351 5.34 -10.77 16.60
N ARG A 352 5.22 -9.83 15.66
CA ARG A 352 6.36 -9.30 14.88
C ARG A 352 7.48 -8.69 15.72
N LEU A 353 7.14 -8.03 16.83
CA LEU A 353 8.10 -7.40 17.74
C LEU A 353 8.88 -8.44 18.55
N GLN A 354 8.18 -9.48 19.02
CA GLN A 354 8.75 -10.62 19.72
C GLN A 354 9.69 -11.40 18.78
N PHE A 355 9.29 -11.60 17.52
CA PHE A 355 10.14 -12.23 16.49
C PHE A 355 11.40 -11.39 16.22
N ALA A 356 11.28 -10.07 16.06
CA ALA A 356 12.41 -9.19 15.83
C ALA A 356 13.42 -9.21 17.00
N HIS A 357 12.95 -9.18 18.25
CA HIS A 357 13.82 -9.30 19.43
C HIS A 357 14.41 -10.71 19.62
N GLU A 358 13.73 -11.77 19.16
CA GLU A 358 14.31 -13.11 19.15
C GLU A 358 15.42 -13.23 18.09
N LEU A 359 15.19 -12.67 16.89
CA LEU A 359 16.19 -12.58 15.82
C LEU A 359 17.44 -11.77 16.26
N GLN A 360 17.22 -10.68 17.00
CA GLN A 360 18.25 -9.78 17.53
C GLN A 360 19.24 -10.46 18.50
N LYS A 361 18.96 -11.68 18.99
CA LYS A 361 19.90 -12.49 19.79
C LYS A 361 20.97 -13.20 18.94
N TYR A 362 20.75 -13.30 17.63
CA TYR A 362 21.53 -14.13 16.72
C TYR A 362 22.15 -13.36 15.56
N ILE A 363 21.62 -12.18 15.21
CA ILE A 363 22.17 -11.24 14.22
C ILE A 363 21.82 -9.80 14.62
N ASP A 364 22.64 -8.83 14.23
CA ASP A 364 22.39 -7.42 14.55
C ASP A 364 21.12 -6.90 13.86
N VAL A 365 20.14 -6.46 14.67
CA VAL A 365 18.89 -5.83 14.22
C VAL A 365 18.78 -4.42 14.81
N ASP A 366 18.88 -3.41 13.94
CA ASP A 366 18.70 -2.01 14.32
C ASP A 366 17.22 -1.62 14.16
N ILE A 367 16.55 -1.45 15.29
CA ILE A 367 15.12 -1.10 15.35
C ILE A 367 14.96 0.42 15.49
N TYR A 368 14.38 1.05 14.48
CA TYR A 368 14.12 2.48 14.38
C TYR A 368 12.65 2.81 14.67
N GLY A 369 12.42 3.90 15.41
CA GLY A 369 11.09 4.48 15.64
C GLY A 369 10.79 4.67 17.12
N VAL A 370 9.57 4.30 17.55
CA VAL A 370 9.19 4.31 18.98
C VAL A 370 9.38 2.94 19.64
N CYS A 371 9.41 1.85 18.88
CA CYS A 371 9.62 0.49 19.41
C CYS A 371 11.11 0.08 19.51
N GLY A 372 12.04 1.03 19.38
CA GLY A 372 13.47 0.74 19.33
C GLY A 372 14.34 1.96 19.62
N ASN A 373 15.64 1.71 19.80
CA ASN A 373 16.59 2.71 20.29
C ASN A 373 16.96 3.75 19.20
N TYR A 374 16.98 3.34 17.93
CA TYR A 374 17.31 4.21 16.81
C TYR A 374 16.14 5.11 16.43
N LYS A 375 16.44 6.26 15.81
CA LYS A 375 15.43 7.27 15.43
C LYS A 375 15.54 7.61 13.95
N CYS A 376 14.46 7.35 13.23
CA CYS A 376 14.17 7.97 11.93
C CYS A 376 13.06 9.00 12.16
N SER A 377 13.28 10.26 11.77
CA SER A 377 12.21 11.26 11.81
C SER A 377 11.40 11.18 10.52
N ARG A 378 10.06 11.22 10.63
CA ARG A 378 9.17 11.33 9.45
C ARG A 378 9.49 12.56 8.59
N ASN A 379 10.01 13.64 9.20
CA ASN A 379 10.45 14.86 8.51
C ASN A 379 11.77 14.68 7.72
N THR A 380 12.44 13.54 7.83
CA THR A 380 13.69 13.20 7.13
C THR A 380 13.64 11.76 6.58
N ALA A 381 12.45 11.28 6.20
CA ALA A 381 12.22 9.89 5.82
C ALA A 381 13.16 9.44 4.67
N ASP A 382 13.39 10.32 3.68
CA ASP A 382 14.28 10.04 2.55
C ASP A 382 15.68 9.64 2.99
N LYS A 383 16.26 10.34 3.98
CA LYS A 383 17.58 10.02 4.55
C LYS A 383 17.61 8.68 5.28
N CYS A 384 16.48 8.25 5.84
CA CYS A 384 16.36 6.93 6.42
C CYS A 384 16.32 5.85 5.34
N PHE A 385 15.69 6.12 4.19
CA PHE A 385 15.68 5.21 3.05
C PHE A 385 17.04 5.15 2.33
N GLU A 386 17.74 6.28 2.16
CA GLU A 386 19.15 6.33 1.71
C GLU A 386 20.06 5.44 2.59
N LEU A 387 19.83 5.45 3.91
CA LEU A 387 20.53 4.58 4.86
C LEU A 387 20.20 3.08 4.66
N LEU A 388 18.99 2.70 4.25
CA LEU A 388 18.70 1.33 3.81
C LEU A 388 19.42 1.00 2.48
N ASP A 389 19.40 1.93 1.53
CA ASP A 389 20.03 1.77 0.21
C ASP A 389 21.56 1.60 0.35
N HIS A 390 22.22 2.22 1.34
CA HIS A 390 23.69 2.23 1.46
C HIS A 390 24.30 1.43 2.63
N GLU A 391 23.66 1.31 3.80
CA GLU A 391 24.32 0.73 4.99
C GLU A 391 23.94 -0.72 5.29
N TYR A 392 22.70 -1.14 5.00
CA TYR A 392 22.13 -2.41 5.47
C TYR A 392 21.95 -3.44 4.34
N LYS A 393 22.25 -4.72 4.61
CA LYS A 393 21.94 -5.84 3.69
C LYS A 393 20.46 -6.27 3.74
N PHE A 394 19.79 -6.20 4.89
CA PHE A 394 18.43 -6.75 5.07
C PHE A 394 17.46 -5.78 5.75
N TYR A 395 16.17 -5.88 5.42
CA TYR A 395 15.09 -5.07 6.01
C TYR A 395 13.91 -5.94 6.47
N LEU A 396 13.39 -5.73 7.69
CA LEU A 396 12.20 -6.42 8.18
C LEU A 396 10.92 -5.75 7.65
N ALA A 397 10.42 -6.25 6.51
CA ALA A 397 9.13 -5.88 5.92
C ALA A 397 7.97 -6.60 6.65
N PHE A 398 7.80 -6.29 7.93
CA PHE A 398 6.83 -6.95 8.82
C PHE A 398 5.52 -6.16 8.94
N GLU A 399 4.43 -6.74 8.43
CA GLU A 399 3.07 -6.18 8.48
C GLU A 399 2.50 -6.14 9.91
N ASN A 400 1.46 -5.33 10.16
CA ASN A 400 0.83 -5.21 11.48
C ASN A 400 0.00 -6.45 11.89
N SER A 401 -0.36 -7.28 10.91
CA SER A 401 -1.29 -8.41 11.04
C SER A 401 -0.95 -9.50 10.03
N ASN A 402 -1.18 -10.78 10.39
CA ASN A 402 -1.01 -11.88 9.43
C ASN A 402 -2.36 -12.18 8.75
N CYS A 403 -2.56 -11.66 7.54
CA CYS A 403 -3.81 -11.76 6.79
C CYS A 403 -3.57 -12.09 5.31
N LYS A 404 -4.42 -12.94 4.72
CA LYS A 404 -4.43 -13.27 3.28
C LYS A 404 -4.29 -12.02 2.42
N ASP A 405 -3.38 -12.06 1.44
CA ASP A 405 -3.07 -11.00 0.48
C ASP A 405 -2.60 -9.65 1.09
N TYR A 406 -2.48 -9.51 2.41
CA TYR A 406 -2.13 -8.22 3.05
C TYR A 406 -0.62 -7.96 2.98
N ILE A 407 -0.23 -7.19 1.97
CA ILE A 407 1.15 -6.81 1.68
C ILE A 407 1.16 -5.30 1.37
N THR A 408 1.95 -4.54 2.13
CA THR A 408 1.84 -3.06 2.19
C THR A 408 3.07 -2.33 1.64
N GLU A 409 3.15 -1.01 1.82
CA GLU A 409 4.32 -0.20 1.47
C GLU A 409 5.61 -0.70 2.16
N LYS A 410 5.48 -1.39 3.30
CA LYS A 410 6.57 -2.00 4.08
C LYS A 410 7.36 -3.02 3.26
N PHE A 411 6.72 -3.71 2.32
CA PHE A 411 7.38 -4.61 1.37
C PHE A 411 7.76 -3.89 0.07
N PHE A 412 6.79 -3.23 -0.57
CA PHE A 412 6.98 -2.74 -1.93
C PHE A 412 7.85 -1.46 -1.99
N VAL A 413 7.57 -0.47 -1.16
CA VAL A 413 8.19 0.88 -1.23
C VAL A 413 9.43 0.96 -0.34
N ASN A 414 9.36 0.39 0.87
CA ASN A 414 10.45 0.46 1.85
C ASN A 414 11.57 -0.56 1.56
N ALA A 415 11.34 -1.55 0.69
CA ALA A 415 12.34 -2.59 0.39
C ALA A 415 12.50 -2.92 -1.11
N LEU A 416 11.45 -3.31 -1.85
CA LEU A 416 11.65 -3.69 -3.27
C LEU A 416 12.02 -2.50 -4.17
N GLN A 417 11.47 -1.32 -3.93
CA GLN A 417 11.90 -0.08 -4.58
C GLN A 417 13.28 0.43 -4.08
N ARG A 418 13.96 -0.33 -3.21
CA ARG A 418 15.27 -0.04 -2.62
C ARG A 418 16.31 -1.09 -3.02
N ASN A 419 17.55 -0.86 -2.62
CA ASN A 419 18.69 -1.75 -2.85
C ASN A 419 19.01 -2.57 -1.59
N ILE A 420 17.99 -3.24 -1.05
CA ILE A 420 18.05 -4.01 0.20
C ILE A 420 17.20 -5.27 0.07
N LEU A 421 17.53 -6.35 0.78
CA LEU A 421 16.79 -7.62 0.70
C LEU A 421 15.68 -7.67 1.78
N PRO A 422 14.38 -7.64 1.41
CA PRO A 422 13.29 -7.78 2.38
C PRO A 422 13.21 -9.18 3.00
N ILE A 423 13.04 -9.20 4.32
CA ILE A 423 12.59 -10.35 5.11
C ILE A 423 11.14 -10.05 5.51
N VAL A 424 10.19 -10.89 5.12
CA VAL A 424 8.75 -10.58 5.19
C VAL A 424 7.99 -11.41 6.23
N MET A 425 6.97 -10.79 6.83
CA MET A 425 5.97 -11.43 7.70
C MET A 425 4.64 -10.70 7.54
N GLY A 426 3.56 -11.42 7.23
CA GLY A 426 2.24 -10.82 7.07
C GLY A 426 1.29 -11.74 6.30
N ALA A 427 1.18 -11.53 5.00
CA ALA A 427 0.47 -12.45 4.11
C ALA A 427 1.08 -13.87 4.09
N ARG A 428 0.43 -14.78 3.36
CA ARG A 428 0.89 -16.17 3.24
C ARG A 428 2.04 -16.27 2.23
N PRO A 429 2.90 -17.31 2.26
CA PRO A 429 3.95 -17.50 1.26
C PRO A 429 3.43 -17.43 -0.20
N GLU A 430 2.29 -18.06 -0.50
CA GLU A 430 1.64 -18.03 -1.82
C GLU A 430 0.92 -16.72 -2.17
N ASP A 431 0.85 -15.77 -1.22
CA ASP A 431 0.40 -14.40 -1.47
C ASP A 431 1.59 -13.51 -1.87
N TYR A 432 2.73 -13.65 -1.19
CA TYR A 432 3.98 -12.97 -1.57
C TYR A 432 4.52 -13.47 -2.91
N GLU A 433 4.54 -14.79 -3.16
CA GLU A 433 5.09 -15.40 -4.39
C GLU A 433 4.47 -14.82 -5.67
N VAL A 434 3.14 -14.62 -5.67
CA VAL A 434 2.38 -14.12 -6.84
C VAL A 434 2.36 -12.59 -6.92
N SER A 435 2.72 -11.89 -5.84
CA SER A 435 2.71 -10.43 -5.76
C SER A 435 4.09 -9.79 -5.97
N SER A 436 5.16 -10.59 -5.87
CA SER A 436 6.56 -10.14 -5.90
C SER A 436 7.28 -10.46 -7.24
N PRO A 437 8.44 -9.83 -7.49
CA PRO A 437 9.43 -10.35 -8.42
C PRO A 437 10.03 -11.70 -7.93
N HIS A 438 10.52 -12.52 -8.84
CA HIS A 438 10.97 -13.88 -8.54
C HIS A 438 12.26 -13.89 -7.70
N ARG A 439 12.20 -14.58 -6.55
CA ARG A 439 13.28 -14.67 -5.54
C ARG A 439 13.79 -13.28 -5.12
N SER A 440 12.88 -12.33 -4.87
CA SER A 440 13.22 -10.96 -4.44
C SER A 440 13.19 -10.73 -2.93
N TYR A 441 12.93 -11.77 -2.13
CA TYR A 441 12.62 -11.66 -0.71
C TYR A 441 12.89 -12.98 0.03
N ILE A 442 12.90 -12.92 1.36
CA ILE A 442 13.00 -14.05 2.29
C ILE A 442 11.73 -14.09 3.15
N HIS A 443 11.08 -15.24 3.33
CA HIS A 443 9.87 -15.35 4.17
C HIS A 443 10.20 -15.94 5.55
N VAL A 444 9.69 -15.37 6.64
CA VAL A 444 9.98 -15.93 7.99
C VAL A 444 9.52 -17.39 8.14
N ASP A 445 8.38 -17.74 7.56
CA ASP A 445 7.87 -19.13 7.50
C ASP A 445 8.62 -20.04 6.49
N GLU A 446 9.82 -19.66 6.02
CA GLU A 446 10.77 -20.61 5.39
C GLU A 446 11.70 -21.27 6.44
N PHE A 447 11.88 -20.67 7.62
CA PHE A 447 12.81 -21.14 8.67
C PHE A 447 12.06 -21.66 9.90
N ALA A 448 12.53 -22.77 10.50
CA ALA A 448 12.00 -23.35 11.73
C ALA A 448 12.10 -22.43 12.96
N SER A 449 13.01 -21.46 12.95
CA SER A 449 13.17 -20.48 14.03
C SER A 449 13.85 -19.18 13.56
N PRO A 450 13.75 -18.07 14.33
CA PRO A 450 14.54 -16.86 14.11
C PRO A 450 16.06 -17.12 14.13
N LYS A 451 16.52 -18.15 14.87
CA LYS A 451 17.92 -18.57 14.90
C LYS A 451 18.39 -19.14 13.56
N GLU A 452 17.61 -20.05 12.96
CA GLU A 452 17.93 -20.63 11.65
C GLU A 452 17.86 -19.58 10.54
N LEU A 453 16.91 -18.63 10.62
CA LEU A 453 16.89 -17.45 9.77
C LEU A 453 18.18 -16.63 9.93
N ALA A 454 18.61 -16.30 11.16
CA ALA A 454 19.87 -15.59 11.39
C ALA A 454 21.09 -16.35 10.83
N GLU A 455 21.14 -17.69 11.00
CA GLU A 455 22.18 -18.54 10.45
C GLU A 455 22.23 -18.45 8.91
N TYR A 456 21.07 -18.39 8.24
CA TYR A 456 21.01 -18.15 6.79
C TYR A 456 21.41 -16.72 6.39
N LEU A 457 20.98 -15.69 7.14
CA LEU A 457 21.40 -14.31 6.91
C LEU A 457 22.93 -14.12 7.09
N HIS A 458 23.55 -14.87 8.02
CA HIS A 458 25.02 -14.93 8.19
C HIS A 458 25.76 -15.67 7.07
N ILE A 459 25.07 -16.46 6.24
CA ILE A 459 25.63 -17.02 4.99
C ILE A 459 25.55 -15.95 3.91
N LEU A 460 24.37 -15.34 3.70
CA LEU A 460 24.18 -14.22 2.74
C LEU A 460 25.05 -12.99 3.05
N ASP A 461 25.42 -12.76 4.31
CA ASP A 461 26.33 -11.68 4.68
C ASP A 461 27.76 -11.93 4.18
N LYS A 462 28.19 -13.19 4.09
CA LYS A 462 29.56 -13.61 3.73
C LYS A 462 29.70 -14.02 2.27
N ASP A 463 28.60 -14.39 1.64
CA ASP A 463 28.52 -14.78 0.24
C ASP A 463 27.77 -13.70 -0.56
N ASP A 464 28.54 -12.76 -1.10
CA ASP A 464 28.01 -11.70 -1.96
C ASP A 464 27.40 -12.26 -3.26
N GLU A 465 27.85 -13.39 -3.81
CA GLU A 465 27.24 -13.97 -5.02
C GLU A 465 25.82 -14.49 -4.70
N LEU A 466 25.68 -15.24 -3.61
CA LEU A 466 24.39 -15.75 -3.16
C LEU A 466 23.44 -14.62 -2.76
N TYR A 467 23.93 -13.57 -2.09
CA TYR A 467 23.12 -12.37 -1.79
C TYR A 467 22.67 -11.67 -3.08
N ASN A 468 23.57 -11.43 -4.04
CA ASN A 468 23.21 -10.80 -5.32
C ASN A 468 22.26 -11.65 -6.17
N SER A 469 22.18 -12.97 -5.95
CA SER A 469 21.18 -13.84 -6.60
C SER A 469 19.73 -13.42 -6.31
N TYR A 470 19.47 -12.74 -5.19
CA TYR A 470 18.16 -12.16 -4.84
C TYR A 470 17.82 -10.85 -5.58
N PHE A 471 18.76 -10.28 -6.33
CA PHE A 471 18.59 -9.00 -7.03
C PHE A 471 18.45 -9.18 -8.55
N LYS A 472 18.64 -10.39 -9.08
CA LYS A 472 18.57 -10.71 -10.52
C LYS A 472 17.21 -10.38 -11.17
N TRP A 473 16.16 -10.14 -10.40
CA TRP A 473 14.87 -9.67 -10.93
C TRP A 473 14.87 -8.18 -11.33
N LYS A 474 15.82 -7.36 -10.85
CA LYS A 474 15.89 -5.94 -11.23
C LYS A 474 16.17 -5.82 -12.73
N GLY A 475 15.45 -4.91 -13.40
CA GLY A 475 15.43 -4.77 -14.86
C GLY A 475 14.45 -5.69 -15.61
N THR A 476 13.81 -6.67 -14.95
CA THR A 476 12.88 -7.61 -15.63
C THR A 476 11.44 -7.12 -15.76
N GLY A 477 11.10 -6.00 -15.12
CA GLY A 477 9.76 -5.44 -15.07
C GLY A 477 9.69 -4.04 -14.46
N GLU A 478 8.48 -3.57 -14.21
CA GLU A 478 8.17 -2.28 -13.59
C GLU A 478 7.08 -2.40 -12.52
N PHE A 479 7.10 -1.50 -11.52
CA PHE A 479 5.94 -1.25 -10.66
C PHE A 479 4.97 -0.34 -11.42
N ILE A 480 3.72 -0.77 -11.56
CA ILE A 480 2.71 -0.07 -12.35
C ILE A 480 1.66 0.61 -11.48
N ASN A 481 1.36 1.87 -11.79
CA ASN A 481 0.10 2.47 -11.37
C ASN A 481 -1.06 1.62 -11.92
N THR A 482 -1.98 1.20 -11.04
CA THR A 482 -3.10 0.32 -11.40
C THR A 482 -4.32 1.05 -11.96
N TYR A 483 -4.30 2.39 -12.00
CA TYR A 483 -5.37 3.25 -12.53
C TYR A 483 -6.76 2.90 -12.00
N TYR A 484 -6.86 2.77 -10.66
CA TYR A 484 -8.08 2.41 -9.91
C TYR A 484 -9.37 3.02 -10.48
N TRP A 485 -9.44 4.35 -10.63
CA TRP A 485 -10.64 5.02 -11.15
C TRP A 485 -11.02 4.61 -12.57
N CYS A 486 -10.03 4.37 -13.46
CA CYS A 486 -10.31 3.85 -14.80
C CYS A 486 -10.94 2.46 -14.73
N ARG A 487 -10.44 1.57 -13.86
CA ARG A 487 -10.97 0.22 -13.65
C ARG A 487 -12.38 0.24 -13.06
N VAL A 488 -12.63 1.09 -12.06
CA VAL A 488 -13.96 1.31 -11.46
C VAL A 488 -14.95 1.77 -12.54
N CYS A 489 -14.58 2.77 -13.37
CA CYS A 489 -15.46 3.24 -14.44
C CYS A 489 -15.70 2.17 -15.52
N ALA A 490 -14.64 1.49 -15.98
CA ALA A 490 -14.75 0.41 -16.97
C ALA A 490 -15.67 -0.72 -16.50
N ALA A 491 -15.49 -1.20 -15.27
CA ALA A 491 -16.35 -2.21 -14.67
C ALA A 491 -17.79 -1.72 -14.47
N LEU A 492 -18.00 -0.45 -14.08
CA LEU A 492 -19.34 0.12 -13.87
C LEU A 492 -20.13 0.32 -15.18
N HIS A 493 -19.48 0.27 -16.34
CA HIS A 493 -20.15 0.20 -17.66
C HIS A 493 -20.34 -1.25 -18.17
N ASP A 494 -20.03 -2.27 -17.37
CA ASP A 494 -20.34 -3.68 -17.70
C ASP A 494 -21.80 -4.06 -17.38
N GLU A 495 -22.70 -3.64 -18.26
CA GLU A 495 -24.16 -3.85 -18.09
C GLU A 495 -24.57 -5.33 -17.94
N GLU A 496 -23.80 -6.30 -18.47
CA GLU A 496 -24.14 -7.73 -18.28
C GLU A 496 -23.98 -8.18 -16.82
N SER A 497 -22.87 -7.80 -16.16
CA SER A 497 -22.64 -8.12 -14.76
C SER A 497 -23.61 -7.35 -13.84
N LEU A 498 -23.90 -6.07 -14.14
CA LEU A 498 -24.91 -5.29 -13.40
C LEU A 498 -26.34 -5.84 -13.55
N ARG A 499 -26.64 -6.60 -14.60
CA ARG A 499 -27.96 -7.27 -14.76
C ARG A 499 -28.16 -8.48 -13.83
N LYS A 500 -27.11 -8.93 -13.15
CA LYS A 500 -27.13 -10.06 -12.19
C LYS A 500 -26.24 -9.75 -10.98
N PRO A 501 -26.62 -8.74 -10.16
CA PRO A 501 -25.84 -8.35 -8.99
C PRO A 501 -25.69 -9.51 -8.00
N ARG A 502 -24.54 -9.57 -7.34
CA ARG A 502 -24.26 -10.52 -6.25
C ARG A 502 -24.08 -9.71 -4.98
N TRP A 503 -24.98 -9.88 -4.01
CA TRP A 503 -24.90 -9.21 -2.73
C TRP A 503 -24.21 -10.12 -1.71
N TYR A 504 -23.42 -9.52 -0.81
CA TYR A 504 -22.83 -10.22 0.33
C TYR A 504 -23.86 -10.26 1.46
N THR A 505 -24.43 -11.44 1.76
CA THR A 505 -25.41 -11.61 2.84
C THR A 505 -24.85 -11.14 4.17
N ASP A 506 -23.63 -11.54 4.50
CA ASP A 506 -22.72 -10.70 5.27
C ASP A 506 -21.40 -10.52 4.49
N VAL A 507 -20.88 -9.29 4.46
CA VAL A 507 -19.55 -8.98 3.90
C VAL A 507 -18.44 -9.32 4.89
N ASN A 508 -18.74 -9.41 6.20
CA ASN A 508 -17.80 -9.84 7.22
C ASN A 508 -17.39 -11.31 7.08
N ASP A 509 -18.27 -12.20 6.64
CA ASP A 509 -17.93 -13.61 6.35
C ASP A 509 -16.79 -13.71 5.33
N TRP A 510 -16.90 -12.94 4.23
CA TRP A 510 -15.84 -12.85 3.24
C TRP A 510 -14.61 -12.11 3.77
N TRP A 511 -14.79 -10.98 4.44
CA TRP A 511 -13.70 -10.05 4.79
C TRP A 511 -12.88 -10.48 6.01
N ARG A 512 -13.52 -10.99 7.06
CA ARG A 512 -12.92 -11.28 8.38
C ARG A 512 -13.21 -12.69 8.90
N GLY A 513 -13.78 -13.57 8.08
CA GLY A 513 -14.12 -14.95 8.43
C GLY A 513 -12.92 -15.88 8.64
N ALA A 514 -13.21 -17.11 9.04
CA ALA A 514 -12.21 -18.15 9.29
C ALA A 514 -11.33 -18.42 8.06
N GLY A 515 -10.00 -18.39 8.24
CA GLY A 515 -9.03 -18.57 7.15
C GLY A 515 -8.53 -17.27 6.51
N VAL A 516 -9.11 -16.11 6.81
CA VAL A 516 -8.60 -14.83 6.26
C VAL A 516 -7.38 -14.33 7.03
N CYS A 517 -7.37 -14.42 8.37
CA CYS A 517 -6.26 -13.93 9.21
C CYS A 517 -5.91 -14.93 10.33
N THR A 518 -4.71 -14.78 10.87
CA THR A 518 -4.15 -15.57 11.98
C THR A 518 -3.35 -14.68 12.94
N ASN A 519 -3.18 -15.13 14.18
CA ASN A 519 -2.34 -14.46 15.19
C ASN A 519 -0.98 -15.18 15.36
N GLY A 520 -0.62 -16.10 14.46
CA GLY A 520 0.64 -16.85 14.48
C GLY A 520 1.17 -17.16 13.10
N SER A 521 2.17 -18.04 13.03
CA SER A 521 2.73 -18.57 11.77
C SER A 521 1.68 -19.27 10.92
N TRP A 522 1.76 -19.11 9.60
CA TRP A 522 0.86 -19.78 8.66
C TRP A 522 1.10 -21.30 8.59
N ARG A 523 2.31 -21.77 8.91
CA ARG A 523 2.67 -23.19 9.00
C ARG A 523 1.80 -23.97 9.97
N ASN A 524 1.47 -23.33 11.10
CA ASN A 524 0.68 -23.92 12.18
C ASN A 524 -0.82 -23.64 12.01
N PHE A 525 -1.24 -23.07 10.88
CA PHE A 525 -2.63 -22.69 10.65
C PHE A 525 -3.52 -23.92 10.40
N LYS A 526 -4.11 -24.43 11.49
CA LYS A 526 -5.34 -25.21 11.43
C LYS A 526 -6.51 -24.23 11.43
N ALA A 527 -7.36 -24.29 10.40
CA ALA A 527 -8.52 -23.41 10.29
C ALA A 527 -9.45 -23.58 11.50
N ARG A 528 -9.48 -22.58 12.37
CA ARG A 528 -10.38 -22.53 13.53
C ARG A 528 -11.82 -22.43 13.04
N LYS A 529 -12.65 -23.40 13.42
CA LYS A 529 -14.11 -23.40 13.17
C LYS A 529 -14.87 -22.55 14.19
N ASP A 530 -14.14 -22.09 15.20
CA ASP A 530 -14.57 -21.57 16.49
C ASP A 530 -14.52 -20.03 16.58
N VAL A 531 -14.51 -19.35 15.42
CA VAL A 531 -14.71 -17.89 15.31
C VAL A 531 -15.90 -17.58 14.39
N ILE A 532 -16.99 -18.33 14.57
CA ILE A 532 -18.35 -17.84 14.35
C ILE A 532 -19.08 -18.04 15.67
N ARG A 533 -19.61 -16.94 16.22
CA ARG A 533 -20.48 -16.90 17.39
C ARG A 533 -21.43 -15.72 17.20
N ASP A 534 -22.69 -16.04 16.94
CA ASP A 534 -23.77 -15.08 16.75
C ASP A 534 -24.27 -14.63 18.14
N ASP A 535 -23.42 -13.87 18.83
CA ASP A 535 -23.59 -13.33 20.20
C ASP A 535 -23.53 -11.77 20.19
#